data_AF-A0AAU7WVH6-F1
#
_entry.id   AF-A0AAU7WVH6-F1
#
_cell.length_a   1.000
_cell.length_b   1.000
_cell.length_c   1.000
_cell.angle_alpha   90.00
_cell.angle_beta   90.00
_cell.angle_gamma   90.00
#
_symmetry.space_group_name_H-M   'P 1'
#
loop_
_entity.id
_entity.type
_entity.pdbx_description
1 polymer ?
#
loop_
_entity_poly.entity_id
_entity_poly.type
_entity_poly.pdbx_seq_one_letter_code
_entity_poly.pdbx_strand_id
1 'polypeptide(L)'
;MSIACFLVIESGKYVSSEALDYMFDSWVDSISYGGPGCIDLQLDKFLKSQEYADVVVGLIDRVIQELYSMADVYPKEKLSSMLAGVKITLNADYEVKLIRTALVGLRKVIVGEG
;
A
#
# COMPACT_ATOMS: atom_id res chain seq x y z
N MET A 1 -3.83 -5.37 5.23
CA MET A 1 -3.49 -3.97 4.93
C MET A 1 -2.03 -3.82 4.47
N SER A 2 -1.04 -4.44 5.12
CA SER A 2 0.38 -4.22 4.80
C SER A 2 0.75 -4.49 3.33
N ILE A 3 0.28 -5.61 2.78
CA ILE A 3 0.53 -5.95 1.37
C ILE A 3 -0.02 -4.89 0.41
N ALA A 4 -1.21 -4.36 0.68
CA ALA A 4 -1.79 -3.30 -0.12
C ALA A 4 -0.95 -2.02 -0.08
N CYS A 5 -0.45 -1.64 1.10
CA CYS A 5 0.44 -0.49 1.26
C CYS A 5 1.76 -0.67 0.51
N PHE A 6 2.37 -1.86 0.58
CA PHE A 6 3.59 -2.15 -0.18
C PHE A 6 3.40 -2.04 -1.68
N LEU A 7 2.30 -2.55 -2.23
CA LEU A 7 2.05 -2.42 -3.66
C LEU A 7 1.88 -0.96 -4.09
N VAL A 8 1.27 -0.11 -3.24
CA VAL A 8 1.19 1.34 -3.47
C VAL A 8 2.56 1.99 -3.42
N ILE A 9 3.40 1.65 -2.43
CA ILE A 9 4.78 2.12 -2.31
C ILE A 9 5.58 1.74 -3.56
N GLU A 10 5.54 0.47 -3.97
CA GLU A 10 6.23 -0.02 -5.18
C GLU A 10 5.78 0.74 -6.44
N SER A 11 4.47 1.00 -6.58
CA SER A 11 3.93 1.78 -7.70
C SER A 11 4.40 3.25 -7.65
N GLY A 12 4.55 3.79 -6.44
CA GLY A 12 4.95 5.16 -6.17
C GLY A 12 6.45 5.45 -6.25
N LYS A 13 7.33 4.43 -6.23
CA LYS A 13 8.80 4.60 -6.26
C LYS A 13 9.34 5.44 -7.42
N TYR A 14 8.57 5.57 -8.51
CA TYR A 14 8.95 6.35 -9.69
C TYR A 14 8.33 7.75 -9.71
N VAL A 15 7.48 8.08 -8.74
CA VAL A 15 6.89 9.41 -8.56
C VAL A 15 7.81 10.18 -7.63
N SER A 16 8.75 10.93 -8.21
CA SER A 16 9.73 11.73 -7.47
C SER A 16 9.04 12.82 -6.63
N SER A 17 8.84 12.58 -5.33
CA SER A 17 8.28 13.55 -4.39
C SER A 17 8.78 13.27 -2.97
N GLU A 18 9.52 14.22 -2.39
CA GLU A 18 10.05 14.13 -1.03
C GLU A 18 8.94 13.87 0.02
N ALA A 19 7.74 14.43 -0.19
CA ALA A 19 6.60 14.21 0.69
C ALA A 19 6.07 12.76 0.63
N LEU A 20 6.08 12.13 -0.55
CA LEU A 20 5.71 10.72 -0.69
C LEU A 20 6.76 9.81 -0.08
N ASP A 21 8.05 10.14 -0.24
CA ASP A 21 9.14 9.39 0.36
C ASP A 21 8.99 9.33 1.89
N TYR A 22 8.76 10.49 2.54
CA TYR A 22 8.52 10.54 3.99
C TYR A 22 7.29 9.73 4.44
N MET A 23 6.21 9.75 3.65
CA MET A 23 5.01 8.99 3.96
C MET A 23 5.27 7.48 3.82
N PHE A 24 5.93 7.06 2.74
CA PHE A 24 6.25 5.66 2.49
C PHE A 24 7.24 5.10 3.52
N ASP A 25 8.25 5.88 3.92
CA ASP A 25 9.16 5.51 5.01
C ASP A 25 8.39 5.30 6.31
N SER A 26 7.47 6.21 6.64
CA SER A 26 6.63 6.06 7.84
C SER A 26 5.75 4.80 7.80
N TRP A 27 5.22 4.44 6.62
CA TRP A 27 4.42 3.22 6.46
C TRP A 27 5.30 1.96 6.62
N VAL A 28 6.50 1.95 6.04
CA VAL A 28 7.47 0.86 6.17
C VAL A 28 7.90 0.67 7.63
N ASP A 29 8.18 1.75 8.34
CA ASP A 29 8.55 1.74 9.75
C ASP A 29 7.40 1.18 10.60
N SER A 30 6.19 1.68 10.40
CA SER A 30 5.02 1.21 11.14
C SER A 30 4.80 -0.29 10.96
N ILE A 31 4.92 -0.79 9.73
CA ILE A 31 4.81 -2.23 9.45
C ILE A 31 5.93 -3.03 10.10
N SER A 32 7.16 -2.51 10.10
CA SER A 32 8.35 -3.21 10.60
C SER A 32 8.41 -3.29 12.13
N TYR A 33 7.91 -2.26 12.82
CA TYR A 33 8.00 -2.14 14.28
C TYR A 33 6.67 -2.39 15.00
N GLY A 34 5.53 -1.97 14.42
CA GLY A 34 4.19 -2.23 14.96
C GLY A 34 3.67 -3.64 14.62
N GLY A 35 4.25 -4.28 13.61
CA GLY A 35 3.84 -5.58 13.11
C GLY A 35 2.74 -5.49 12.05
N PRO A 36 2.49 -6.57 11.28
CA PRO A 36 1.61 -6.56 10.10
C PRO A 36 0.13 -6.26 10.40
N GLY A 37 -0.29 -6.30 11.66
CA GLY A 37 -1.67 -6.00 12.09
C GLY A 37 -1.88 -4.55 12.56
N CYS A 38 -0.81 -3.80 12.84
CA CYS A 38 -0.89 -2.48 13.46
C CYS A 38 -0.15 -1.45 12.59
N ILE A 39 -0.76 -1.10 11.45
CA ILE A 39 -0.24 -0.05 10.57
C ILE A 39 -0.88 1.27 10.98
N ASP A 40 -0.04 2.18 11.46
CA ASP A 40 -0.35 3.60 11.56
C ASP A 40 0.07 4.29 10.26
N LEU A 41 -0.91 4.65 9.45
CA LEU A 41 -0.70 5.28 8.16
C LEU A 41 -0.48 6.80 8.28
N GLN A 42 -0.73 7.40 9.45
CA GLN A 42 -0.60 8.84 9.71
C GLN A 42 -1.22 9.72 8.60
N LEU A 43 -2.37 9.30 8.06
CA LEU A 43 -3.00 9.96 6.90
C LEU A 43 -3.36 11.41 7.22
N ASP A 44 -3.71 11.71 8.47
CA ASP A 44 -3.97 13.06 8.98
C ASP A 44 -2.72 13.97 8.95
N LYS A 45 -1.54 13.39 9.05
CA LYS A 45 -0.26 14.09 8.99
C LYS A 45 0.16 14.36 7.55
N PHE A 46 0.02 13.36 6.68
CA PHE A 46 0.57 13.39 5.32
C PHE A 46 -0.42 13.89 4.26
N LEU A 47 -1.72 13.66 4.42
CA LEU A 47 -2.75 14.04 3.44
C LEU A 47 -3.44 15.36 3.80
N LYS A 48 -2.65 16.38 4.16
CA LYS A 48 -3.16 17.74 4.43
C LYS A 48 -3.42 18.55 3.17
N SER A 49 -2.82 18.16 2.05
CA SER A 49 -3.06 18.76 0.74
C SER A 49 -3.90 17.82 -0.11
N GLN A 50 -4.92 18.38 -0.78
CA GLN A 50 -5.72 17.64 -1.75
C GLN A 50 -4.85 17.07 -2.88
N GLU A 51 -3.81 17.79 -3.30
CA GLU A 51 -2.88 17.33 -4.34
C GLU A 51 -2.20 16.01 -3.95
N TYR A 52 -1.73 15.89 -2.71
CA TYR A 52 -1.11 14.65 -2.23
C TYR A 52 -2.14 13.53 -2.10
N ALA A 53 -3.35 13.83 -1.63
CA ALA A 53 -4.44 12.87 -1.59
C ALA A 53 -4.77 12.33 -2.99
N ASP A 54 -4.86 13.19 -3.99
CA ASP A 54 -5.14 12.82 -5.38
C ASP A 54 -4.03 11.95 -5.98
N VAL A 55 -2.75 12.26 -5.69
CA VAL A 55 -1.62 11.43 -6.12
C VAL A 55 -1.68 10.04 -5.50
N VAL A 56 -1.92 9.95 -4.19
CA VAL A 56 -2.02 8.65 -3.50
C VAL A 56 -3.22 7.85 -3.98
N VAL A 57 -4.37 8.49 -4.19
CA VAL A 57 -5.56 7.85 -4.79
C VAL A 57 -5.24 7.36 -6.21
N GLY A 58 -4.53 8.14 -7.01
CA GLY A 58 -4.09 7.73 -8.35
C GLY A 58 -3.17 6.50 -8.33
N LEU A 59 -2.25 6.42 -7.37
CA LEU A 59 -1.42 5.23 -7.17
C LEU A 59 -2.25 4.01 -6.75
N ILE A 60 -3.20 4.19 -5.83
CA ILE A 60 -4.11 3.11 -5.42
C ILE A 60 -4.93 2.61 -6.60
N ASP A 61 -5.53 3.51 -7.37
CA ASP A 61 -6.34 3.17 -8.54
C ASP A 61 -5.52 2.42 -9.60
N ARG A 62 -4.26 2.84 -9.82
CA ARG A 62 -3.32 2.12 -10.69
C ARG A 62 -3.05 0.69 -10.21
N VAL A 63 -2.72 0.50 -8.93
CA VAL A 63 -2.48 -0.84 -8.37
C VAL A 63 -3.72 -1.72 -8.47
N ILE A 64 -4.91 -1.15 -8.21
CA ILE A 64 -6.19 -1.87 -8.38
C ILE A 64 -6.35 -2.35 -9.83
N GLN A 65 -6.06 -1.49 -10.83
CA GLN A 65 -6.13 -1.86 -12.25
C GLN A 65 -5.12 -2.96 -12.62
N GLU A 66 -3.88 -2.87 -12.12
CA GLU A 66 -2.87 -3.91 -12.35
C GLU A 66 -3.36 -5.26 -11.79
N LEU A 67 -3.94 -5.27 -10.58
CA LEU A 67 -4.51 -6.46 -9.95
C LEU A 67 -5.73 -7.04 -10.69
N TYR A 68 -6.51 -6.24 -11.41
CA TYR A 68 -7.61 -6.76 -12.25
C TYR A 68 -7.12 -7.59 -13.43
N SER A 69 -5.91 -7.31 -13.93
CA SER A 69 -5.30 -8.05 -15.03
C SER A 69 -4.55 -9.32 -14.60
N MET A 70 -4.45 -9.56 -13.28
CA MET A 70 -3.73 -10.70 -12.71
C MET A 70 -4.64 -11.91 -12.49
N ALA A 71 -4.01 -13.08 -12.35
CA ALA A 71 -4.68 -14.28 -11.82
C ALA A 71 -5.22 -14.02 -10.40
N ASP A 72 -6.15 -14.84 -9.93
CA ASP A 72 -6.81 -14.66 -8.62
C ASP A 72 -5.86 -14.72 -7.40
N VAL A 73 -4.62 -15.18 -7.61
CA VAL A 73 -3.58 -15.27 -6.59
C VAL A 73 -2.36 -14.43 -6.97
N TYR A 74 -1.82 -13.75 -5.96
CA TYR A 74 -0.54 -13.07 -6.03
C TYR A 74 0.53 -14.00 -5.46
N PRO A 75 1.54 -14.41 -6.26
CA PRO A 75 2.56 -15.36 -5.81
C PRO A 75 3.36 -14.84 -4.62
N LYS A 76 3.53 -15.70 -3.60
CA LYS A 76 4.26 -15.35 -2.38
C LYS A 76 5.70 -14.93 -2.65
N GLU A 77 6.36 -15.50 -3.67
CA GLU A 77 7.76 -15.21 -3.98
C GLU A 77 7.91 -13.76 -4.45
N LYS A 78 6.98 -13.29 -5.30
CA LYS A 78 6.97 -11.90 -5.76
C LYS A 78 6.71 -10.94 -4.60
N LEU A 79 5.71 -11.22 -3.78
CA LEU A 79 5.45 -10.40 -2.59
C LEU A 79 6.64 -10.41 -1.62
N SER A 80 7.27 -11.57 -1.40
CA SER A 80 8.43 -11.68 -0.52
C SER A 80 9.61 -10.83 -1.00
N SER A 81 9.80 -10.69 -2.32
CA SER A 81 10.82 -9.78 -2.86
C SER A 81 10.52 -8.30 -2.62
N MET A 82 9.24 -7.90 -2.64
CA MET A 82 8.82 -6.52 -2.34
C MET A 82 8.91 -6.21 -0.84
N LEU A 83 8.66 -7.23 -0.02
CA LEU A 83 8.76 -7.17 1.44
C LEU A 83 10.20 -7.36 1.94
N ALA A 84 11.19 -7.46 1.04
CA ALA A 84 12.58 -7.62 1.42
C ALA A 84 13.01 -6.41 2.28
N GLY A 85 13.41 -6.67 3.52
CA GLY A 85 13.80 -5.64 4.49
C GLY A 85 12.78 -5.40 5.61
N VAL A 86 11.56 -5.94 5.51
CA VAL A 86 10.58 -5.89 6.61
C VAL A 86 10.34 -7.26 7.24
N LYS A 87 9.92 -7.28 8.51
CA LYS A 87 9.74 -8.51 9.32
C LYS A 87 8.46 -9.31 8.97
N ILE A 88 8.02 -9.27 7.71
CA ILE A 88 6.86 -10.02 7.24
C ILE A 88 7.35 -11.28 6.52
N THR A 89 6.88 -12.44 6.98
CA THR A 89 7.09 -13.72 6.29
C THR A 89 5.77 -14.22 5.72
N LEU A 90 5.75 -14.50 4.42
CA LEU A 90 4.59 -15.07 3.73
C LEU A 90 4.73 -16.57 3.59
N ASN A 91 3.75 -17.31 4.13
CA ASN A 91 3.76 -18.78 4.11
C ASN A 91 2.97 -19.37 2.94
N ALA A 92 2.17 -18.57 2.25
CA ALA A 92 1.30 -18.98 1.15
C ALA A 92 1.07 -17.81 0.18
N ASP A 93 0.56 -18.13 -1.00
CA ASP A 93 0.08 -17.14 -1.96
C ASP A 93 -1.07 -16.32 -1.37
N TYR A 94 -1.24 -15.10 -1.88
CA TYR A 94 -2.21 -14.17 -1.36
C TYR A 94 -3.37 -14.00 -2.34
N GLU A 95 -4.62 -14.07 -1.85
CA GLU A 95 -5.78 -13.82 -2.70
C GLU A 95 -5.78 -12.35 -3.16
N VAL A 96 -5.79 -12.14 -4.48
CA VAL A 96 -5.84 -10.81 -5.08
C VAL A 96 -7.10 -10.06 -4.63
N LYS A 97 -8.20 -10.77 -4.41
CA LYS A 97 -9.45 -10.20 -3.89
C LYS A 97 -9.28 -9.53 -2.53
N LEU A 98 -8.47 -10.10 -1.63
CA LEU A 98 -8.22 -9.52 -0.30
C LEU A 98 -7.39 -8.23 -0.42
N ILE A 99 -6.38 -8.24 -1.29
CA ILE A 99 -5.54 -7.06 -1.57
C ILE A 99 -6.42 -5.94 -2.13
N ARG A 100 -7.23 -6.23 -3.14
CA ARG A 100 -8.15 -5.27 -3.76
C ARG A 100 -9.15 -4.71 -2.75
N THR A 101 -9.73 -5.55 -1.89
CA THR A 101 -10.66 -5.10 -0.86
C THR A 101 -9.99 -4.12 0.10
N ALA A 102 -8.75 -4.39 0.51
CA ALA A 102 -7.98 -3.48 1.36
C ALA A 102 -7.67 -2.15 0.66
N LEU A 103 -7.29 -2.18 -0.63
CA LEU A 103 -7.03 -0.97 -1.42
C LEU A 103 -8.27 -0.10 -1.61
N VAL A 104 -9.43 -0.72 -1.88
CA VAL A 104 -10.72 0.00 -1.97
C VAL A 104 -11.08 0.64 -0.64
N GLY A 105 -10.89 -0.07 0.47
CA GLY A 105 -11.10 0.47 1.81
C GLY A 105 -10.19 1.67 2.10
N LEU A 106 -8.90 1.55 1.79
CA LEU A 106 -7.93 2.64 1.95
C LEU A 106 -8.30 3.86 1.10
N ARG A 107 -8.65 3.64 -0.17
CA ARG A 107 -9.11 4.70 -1.08
C ARG A 107 -10.27 5.48 -0.46
N LYS A 108 -11.31 4.77 0.01
CA LYS A 108 -12.50 5.35 0.65
C LYS A 108 -12.18 6.22 1.85
N VAL A 109 -11.26 5.75 2.71
CA VAL A 109 -10.79 6.52 3.87
C VAL A 109 -10.14 7.82 3.44
N ILE A 110 -9.31 7.79 2.39
CA ILE A 110 -8.61 8.99 1.88
C ILE A 110 -9.58 10.00 1.27
N VAL A 111 -10.56 9.54 0.49
CA VAL A 111 -11.53 10.43 -0.17
C VAL A 111 -12.69 10.86 0.74
N GLY A 112 -12.78 10.33 1.96
CA GLY A 112 -13.88 10.62 2.87
C GLY A 112 -15.22 9.95 2.50
N GLU A 113 -15.19 8.87 1.72
CA GLU A 113 -16.36 8.05 1.38
C GLU A 113 -16.56 6.97 2.45
N GLY A 114 -17.13 7.35 3.60
CA GLY A 114 -17.35 6.48 4.77
C GLY A 114 -18.80 6.40 5.20
#